data_AF-A0A0C2A0R5-F1
#
_entry.id   AF-A0A0C2A0R5-F1
#
_cell.length_a   1.000
_cell.length_b   1.000
_cell.length_c   1.000
_cell.angle_alpha   90.00
_cell.angle_beta   90.00
_cell.angle_gamma   90.00
#
_symmetry.space_group_name_H-M   'P 1'
#
loop_
_entity.id
_entity.type
_entity.pdbx_description
1 polymer ?
#
loop_
_entity_poly.entity_id
_entity_poly.type
_entity_poly.pdbx_seq_one_letter_code
_entity_poly.pdbx_strand_id
1 'polypeptide(L)'
;MVVGALTLTVAVATSLSSPTPSVAAESQTKVILNGKPVPVHFNDGDSFRVLGGDFNGSKARLSGYNTLESYGAVHQWGSWDLHELYVLAKMGTYNGRDGIWECETDGATDTYGRMLVWCPKLAEQQIRMGYAHAMSIDDNPARPELVEAQREAITKRRGIWAHGAPEFVLTSLHSKEEDVDGHGTYNRLVSSVDGHSVKWRHSTRYAECDRVCHYEYSVDAAVVDELLIAAKADPTISPFLAALSNADARTVLYDFAKFRHINRKIAEDQRDSLDDLLTAWADAGKFGAQKRTEGACMLHVPFDRRFGGGKAECLK
;
A
#
# COMPACT_ATOMS: atom_id res chain seq x y z
N MET A 1 -7.50 16.25 90.65
CA MET A 1 -8.39 15.41 89.82
C MET A 1 -9.24 16.39 89.01
N VAL A 2 -8.82 16.86 87.83
CA VAL A 2 -8.78 16.18 86.50
C VAL A 2 -10.17 15.57 86.23
N VAL A 3 -10.92 15.88 85.16
CA VAL A 3 -10.55 16.00 83.74
C VAL A 3 -11.53 16.93 83.01
N GLY A 4 -11.01 17.85 82.19
CA GLY A 4 -11.79 18.56 81.16
C GLY A 4 -11.78 17.79 79.84
N ALA A 5 -12.94 17.65 79.20
CA ALA A 5 -13.06 16.99 77.90
C ALA A 5 -12.93 18.03 76.78
N LEU A 6 -11.83 17.93 76.03
CA LEU A 6 -11.55 18.71 74.83
C LEU A 6 -12.14 17.93 73.63
N THR A 7 -13.23 18.43 73.02
CA THR A 7 -13.75 17.89 71.77
C THR A 7 -12.91 18.39 70.59
N LEU A 8 -12.15 17.47 69.98
CA LEU A 8 -11.35 17.68 68.78
C LEU A 8 -12.26 17.55 67.54
N THR A 9 -12.64 18.65 66.91
CA THR A 9 -13.25 18.64 65.57
C THR A 9 -12.16 18.44 64.52
N VAL A 10 -12.07 17.24 63.96
CA VAL A 10 -11.25 16.94 62.79
C VAL A 10 -12.00 17.44 61.55
N ALA A 11 -11.52 18.52 60.94
CA ALA A 11 -11.96 18.96 59.62
C ALA A 11 -11.33 18.04 58.57
N VAL A 12 -12.13 17.14 57.98
CA VAL A 12 -11.74 16.36 56.81
C VAL A 12 -11.73 17.29 55.62
N ALA A 13 -10.53 17.67 55.16
CA ALA A 13 -10.34 18.36 53.90
C ALA A 13 -10.66 17.38 52.75
N THR A 14 -11.91 17.38 52.29
CA THR A 14 -12.29 16.76 51.03
C THR A 14 -11.61 17.53 49.91
N SER A 15 -10.44 17.04 49.49
CA SER A 15 -9.78 17.47 48.27
C SER A 15 -10.72 17.14 47.12
N LEU A 16 -11.36 18.17 46.56
CA LEU A 16 -12.06 18.11 45.29
C LEU A 16 -11.00 17.83 44.21
N SER A 17 -10.69 16.55 44.03
CA SER A 17 -10.00 16.08 42.83
C SER A 17 -10.93 16.38 41.66
N SER A 18 -10.69 17.49 40.98
CA SER A 18 -11.26 17.72 39.65
C SER A 18 -11.02 16.46 38.83
N PRO A 19 -12.05 15.86 38.22
CA PRO A 19 -11.84 14.72 37.35
C PRO A 19 -10.88 15.18 36.24
N THR A 20 -9.66 14.64 36.26
CA THR A 20 -8.78 14.69 35.09
C THR A 20 -9.59 14.08 33.95
N PRO A 21 -9.72 14.75 32.79
CA PRO A 21 -10.40 14.15 31.66
C PRO A 21 -9.64 12.88 31.26
N SER A 22 -10.12 11.71 31.68
CA SER A 22 -9.65 10.43 31.16
C SER A 22 -10.45 10.10 29.91
N VAL A 23 -10.07 10.77 28.82
CA VAL A 23 -10.32 10.35 27.45
C VAL A 23 -9.03 10.71 26.75
N ALA A 24 -8.33 9.74 26.17
CA ALA A 24 -7.16 9.99 25.36
C ALA A 24 -7.46 11.16 24.43
N ALA A 25 -6.87 12.34 24.69
CA ALA A 25 -6.93 13.44 23.75
C ALA A 25 -6.39 12.88 22.45
N GLU A 26 -7.23 12.82 21.41
CA GLU A 26 -6.79 12.40 20.09
C GLU A 26 -5.51 13.18 19.78
N SER A 27 -4.39 12.48 19.60
CA SER A 27 -3.09 13.13 19.43
C SER A 27 -3.18 14.06 18.23
N GLN A 28 -3.29 15.36 18.48
CA GLN A 28 -3.34 16.37 17.43
C GLN A 28 -1.92 16.60 16.95
N THR A 29 -1.65 16.19 15.73
CA THR A 29 -0.38 16.49 15.07
C THR A 29 -0.50 17.84 14.38
N LYS A 30 0.58 18.63 14.44
CA LYS A 30 0.63 19.91 13.73
C LYS A 30 1.18 19.67 12.32
N VAL A 31 0.33 19.89 11.33
CA VAL A 31 0.73 19.96 9.91
C VAL A 31 0.69 21.41 9.47
N ILE A 32 1.71 21.85 8.74
CA ILE A 32 1.71 23.17 8.08
C ILE A 32 1.15 22.94 6.68
N LEU A 33 -0.15 23.17 6.49
CA LEU A 33 -0.84 22.97 5.22
C LEU A 33 -0.97 24.30 4.47
N ASN A 34 -0.38 24.40 3.28
CA ASN A 34 -0.33 25.64 2.48
C ASN A 34 0.18 26.84 3.29
N GLY A 35 1.23 26.62 4.10
CA GLY A 35 1.85 27.63 4.97
C GLY A 35 1.09 27.95 6.26
N LYS A 36 -0.07 27.32 6.52
CA LYS A 36 -0.86 27.54 7.75
C LYS A 36 -0.76 26.34 8.70
N PRO A 37 -0.51 26.54 10.01
CA PRO A 37 -0.57 25.44 10.97
C PRO A 37 -2.02 24.96 11.13
N VAL A 38 -2.23 23.67 10.93
CA VAL A 38 -3.53 23.00 10.96
C VAL A 38 -3.44 21.76 11.87
N PRO A 39 -4.36 21.60 12.85
CA PRO A 39 -4.42 20.37 13.63
C PRO A 39 -4.98 19.23 12.78
N VAL A 40 -4.34 18.06 12.83
CA VAL A 40 -4.79 16.86 12.13
C VAL A 40 -4.79 15.63 13.04
N HIS A 41 -5.56 14.62 12.65
CA HIS A 41 -5.55 13.29 13.24
C HIS A 41 -5.11 12.25 12.19
N PHE A 42 -3.96 11.62 12.37
CA PHE A 42 -3.51 10.52 11.51
C PHE A 42 -4.33 9.26 11.78
N ASN A 43 -5.03 8.76 10.76
CA ASN A 43 -5.79 7.50 10.82
C ASN A 43 -4.87 6.30 10.62
N ASP A 44 -3.88 6.46 9.73
CA ASP A 44 -2.82 5.52 9.40
C ASP A 44 -1.55 6.32 9.00
N GLY A 45 -0.55 5.66 8.40
CA GLY A 45 0.71 6.32 8.06
C GLY A 45 0.70 7.16 6.79
N ASP A 46 -0.37 7.12 6.00
CA ASP A 46 -0.50 7.86 4.74
C ASP A 46 -1.84 8.61 4.58
N SER A 47 -2.63 8.70 5.65
CA SER A 47 -3.92 9.40 5.65
C SER A 47 -4.18 10.08 7.00
N PHE A 48 -4.71 11.29 6.95
CA PHE A 48 -5.15 12.03 8.15
C PHE A 48 -6.50 12.71 7.94
N ARG A 49 -7.16 13.07 9.05
CA ARG A 49 -8.32 13.96 9.07
C ARG A 49 -7.90 15.36 9.50
N VAL A 50 -8.38 16.36 8.78
CA VAL A 50 -8.17 17.77 9.15
C VAL A 50 -9.18 18.18 10.22
N LEU A 51 -8.71 18.76 11.32
CA LEU A 51 -9.53 19.11 12.49
C LEU A 51 -9.80 20.63 12.64
N GLY A 52 -9.29 21.45 11.70
CA GLY A 52 -9.48 22.90 11.73
C GLY A 52 -9.01 23.59 10.46
N GLY A 53 -9.21 24.91 10.41
CA GLY A 53 -8.84 25.73 9.25
C GLY A 53 -9.74 25.53 8.03
N ASP A 54 -9.25 25.95 6.85
CA ASP A 54 -10.03 26.04 5.61
C ASP A 54 -10.54 24.67 5.10
N PHE A 55 -9.88 23.58 5.51
CA PHE A 55 -10.21 22.21 5.11
C PHE A 55 -10.79 21.36 6.25
N ASN A 56 -11.38 22.00 7.27
CA ASN A 56 -11.92 21.30 8.44
C ASN A 56 -12.88 20.16 8.06
N GLY A 57 -12.68 18.98 8.65
CA GLY A 57 -13.50 17.79 8.43
C GLY A 57 -13.05 16.92 7.25
N SER A 58 -12.22 17.43 6.34
CA SER A 58 -11.72 16.70 5.19
C SER A 58 -10.85 15.50 5.59
N LYS A 59 -10.96 14.43 4.81
CA LYS A 59 -10.00 13.31 4.84
C LYS A 59 -8.90 13.60 3.82
N ALA A 60 -7.65 13.43 4.20
CA ALA A 60 -6.51 13.59 3.32
C ALA A 60 -5.87 12.24 3.02
N ARG A 61 -5.42 12.06 1.77
CA ARG A 61 -4.52 11.00 1.33
C ARG A 61 -3.18 11.63 0.98
N LEU A 62 -2.11 11.12 1.60
CA LEU A 62 -0.76 11.56 1.36
C LEU A 62 -0.24 10.97 0.05
N SER A 63 0.25 11.85 -0.82
CA SER A 63 0.66 11.52 -2.18
C SER A 63 2.11 11.05 -2.24
N GLY A 64 2.44 10.22 -3.23
CA GLY A 64 3.81 9.80 -3.54
C GLY A 64 4.33 8.57 -2.79
N TYR A 65 3.59 8.09 -1.78
CA TYR A 65 3.93 6.88 -1.04
C TYR A 65 2.68 6.17 -0.54
N ASN A 66 2.85 4.94 -0.09
CA ASN A 66 1.81 4.18 0.61
C ASN A 66 2.44 3.44 1.80
N THR A 67 1.76 3.48 2.94
CA THR A 67 2.02 2.55 4.03
C THR A 67 1.20 1.28 3.84
N LEU A 68 1.66 0.17 4.41
CA LEU A 68 0.84 -1.04 4.48
C LEU A 68 -0.49 -0.77 5.18
N GLU A 69 -1.51 -1.55 4.82
CA GLU A 69 -2.84 -1.43 5.40
C GLU A 69 -2.79 -1.62 6.92
N SER A 70 -3.39 -0.67 7.64
CA SER A 70 -3.32 -0.61 9.10
C SER A 70 -4.63 -0.99 9.80
N TYR A 71 -5.59 -1.58 9.08
CA TYR A 71 -6.82 -2.10 9.70
C TYR A 71 -6.62 -3.49 10.36
N GLY A 72 -5.53 -4.19 10.07
CA GLY A 72 -5.12 -5.40 10.78
C GLY A 72 -3.91 -6.07 10.15
N ALA A 73 -3.56 -7.25 10.67
CA ALA A 73 -2.44 -8.06 10.23
C ALA A 73 -2.78 -8.80 8.92
N VAL A 74 -2.69 -8.09 7.80
CA VAL A 74 -3.10 -8.61 6.49
C VAL A 74 -1.97 -8.85 5.50
N HIS A 75 -0.85 -8.16 5.59
CA HIS A 75 0.24 -8.28 4.60
C HIS A 75 1.28 -9.32 5.01
N GLN A 76 1.78 -10.09 4.06
CA GLN A 76 2.84 -11.08 4.27
C GLN A 76 3.71 -11.26 3.03
N TRP A 77 5.03 -11.38 3.21
CA TRP A 77 5.97 -11.87 2.21
C TRP A 77 7.26 -12.34 2.89
N GLY A 78 8.07 -13.11 2.15
CA GLY A 78 9.33 -13.62 2.67
C GLY A 78 9.11 -14.42 3.97
N SER A 79 9.89 -14.10 5.00
CA SER A 79 9.76 -14.71 6.32
C SER A 79 9.03 -13.82 7.34
N TRP A 80 8.28 -12.80 6.89
CA TRP A 80 7.45 -12.00 7.79
C TRP A 80 6.25 -12.79 8.33
N ASP A 81 5.95 -12.60 9.61
CA ASP A 81 4.60 -12.81 10.13
C ASP A 81 3.69 -11.61 9.81
N LEU A 82 2.38 -11.89 9.70
CA LEU A 82 1.37 -10.86 9.43
C LEU A 82 1.38 -9.72 10.48
N HIS A 83 1.62 -10.06 11.76
CA HIS A 83 1.62 -9.08 12.85
C HIS A 83 2.86 -8.19 12.84
N GLU A 84 4.00 -8.71 12.40
CA GLU A 84 5.23 -7.92 12.33
C GLU A 84 5.07 -6.79 11.30
N LEU A 85 4.53 -7.09 10.12
CA LEU A 85 4.23 -6.08 9.10
C LEU A 85 3.13 -5.12 9.56
N TYR A 86 2.15 -5.60 10.34
CA TYR A 86 1.15 -4.74 10.96
C TYR A 86 1.73 -3.75 11.97
N VAL A 87 2.69 -4.20 12.80
CA VAL A 87 3.41 -3.31 13.72
C VAL A 87 4.12 -2.22 12.91
N LEU A 88 4.78 -2.55 11.81
CA LEU A 88 5.44 -1.58 10.94
C LEU A 88 4.45 -0.59 10.30
N ALA A 89 3.26 -1.04 9.90
CA ALA A 89 2.18 -0.15 9.44
C ALA A 89 1.77 0.86 10.54
N LYS A 90 1.70 0.40 11.79
CA LYS A 90 1.43 1.27 12.95
C LYS A 90 2.59 2.20 13.27
N MET A 91 3.84 1.77 13.10
CA MET A 91 5.01 2.63 13.24
C MET A 91 4.97 3.78 12.22
N GLY A 92 4.49 3.55 10.99
CA GLY A 92 4.21 4.62 10.03
C GLY A 92 3.20 5.64 10.56
N THR A 93 2.14 5.18 11.23
CA THR A 93 1.15 6.08 11.87
C THR A 93 1.78 6.91 12.98
N TYR A 94 2.59 6.28 13.85
CA TYR A 94 3.28 6.99 14.94
C TYR A 94 4.31 7.99 14.43
N ASN A 95 5.09 7.63 13.41
CA ASN A 95 6.03 8.54 12.77
C ASN A 95 5.29 9.76 12.17
N GLY A 96 4.15 9.54 11.51
CA GLY A 96 3.29 10.64 11.07
C GLY A 96 2.85 11.55 12.21
N ARG A 97 2.58 10.99 13.40
CA ARG A 97 2.07 11.75 14.56
C ARG A 97 3.12 12.57 15.31
N ASP A 98 4.37 12.12 15.32
CA ASP A 98 5.45 12.67 16.16
C ASP A 98 6.13 13.91 15.54
N GLY A 99 5.93 14.13 14.23
CA GLY A 99 6.59 15.23 13.52
C GLY A 99 5.75 16.50 13.33
N ILE A 100 6.40 17.51 12.77
CA ILE A 100 5.76 18.69 12.17
C ILE A 100 6.06 18.63 10.68
N TRP A 101 5.01 18.61 9.85
CA TRP A 101 5.15 18.34 8.42
C TRP A 101 4.66 19.53 7.61
N GLU A 102 5.51 20.03 6.72
CA GLU A 102 5.12 20.98 5.69
C GLU A 102 4.48 20.25 4.52
N CYS A 103 3.28 20.68 4.18
CA CYS A 103 2.42 20.02 3.22
C CYS A 103 1.69 21.02 2.32
N GLU A 104 1.36 20.57 1.12
CA GLU A 104 0.67 21.36 0.11
C GLU A 104 -0.53 20.60 -0.46
N THR A 105 -1.58 21.33 -0.82
CA THR A 105 -2.76 20.80 -1.52
C THR A 105 -3.44 21.90 -2.32
N ASP A 106 -4.00 21.55 -3.47
CA ASP A 106 -4.91 22.38 -4.26
C ASP A 106 -6.39 22.11 -3.93
N GLY A 107 -6.67 21.18 -3.01
CA GLY A 107 -8.02 20.76 -2.64
C GLY A 107 -8.62 19.68 -3.54
N ALA A 108 -7.89 19.20 -4.56
CA ALA A 108 -8.36 18.11 -5.42
C ALA A 108 -8.54 16.82 -4.60
N THR A 109 -9.51 16.00 -5.00
CA THR A 109 -9.84 14.75 -4.32
C THR A 109 -9.60 13.53 -5.20
N ASP A 110 -9.26 12.41 -4.57
CA ASP A 110 -9.30 11.10 -5.24
C ASP A 110 -10.73 10.60 -5.46
N THR A 111 -10.86 9.42 -6.07
CA THR A 111 -12.15 8.75 -6.34
C THR A 111 -12.94 8.40 -5.08
N TYR A 112 -12.30 8.40 -3.91
CA TYR A 112 -12.93 8.16 -2.60
C TYR A 112 -13.25 9.47 -1.86
N GLY A 113 -13.09 10.62 -2.51
CA GLY A 113 -13.34 11.94 -1.92
C GLY A 113 -12.30 12.37 -0.88
N ARG A 114 -11.11 11.75 -0.87
CA ARG A 114 -10.01 12.17 0.01
C ARG A 114 -9.19 13.24 -0.70
N MET A 115 -8.96 14.36 -0.02
CA MET A 115 -8.10 15.44 -0.48
C MET A 115 -6.67 14.94 -0.68
N LEU A 116 -6.08 15.23 -1.84
CA LEU A 116 -4.70 14.87 -2.14
C LEU A 116 -3.77 15.89 -1.50
N VAL A 117 -2.88 15.40 -0.63
CA VAL A 117 -1.92 16.23 0.09
C VAL A 117 -0.51 15.74 -0.17
N TRP A 118 0.41 16.65 -0.47
CA TRP A 118 1.82 16.36 -0.67
C TRP A 118 2.63 16.86 0.52
N CYS A 119 3.30 15.95 1.24
CA CYS A 119 4.16 16.26 2.39
C CYS A 119 5.57 15.70 2.13
N PRO A 120 6.46 16.41 1.40
CA PRO A 120 7.69 15.84 0.87
C PRO A 120 8.59 15.21 1.94
N LYS A 121 8.80 15.90 3.07
CA LYS A 121 9.66 15.42 4.17
C LYS A 121 9.08 14.23 4.92
N LEU A 122 7.76 14.19 5.11
CA LEU A 122 7.09 13.03 5.68
C LEU A 122 7.21 11.83 4.74
N ALA A 123 6.92 11.99 3.45
CA ALA A 123 7.02 10.93 2.46
C ALA A 123 8.43 10.32 2.39
N GLU A 124 9.45 11.17 2.28
CA GLU A 124 10.86 10.76 2.28
C GLU A 124 11.21 9.99 3.56
N GLN A 125 10.80 10.48 4.73
CA GLN A 125 11.10 9.86 6.01
C GLN A 125 10.39 8.51 6.18
N GLN A 126 9.10 8.43 5.85
CA GLN A 126 8.33 7.17 5.93
C GLN A 126 9.00 6.07 5.10
N ILE A 127 9.42 6.41 3.88
CA ILE A 127 10.09 5.47 2.97
C ILE A 127 11.49 5.12 3.48
N ARG A 128 12.31 6.12 3.84
CA ARG A 128 13.71 5.90 4.25
C ARG A 128 13.82 5.07 5.53
N MET A 129 12.83 5.17 6.42
CA MET A 129 12.71 4.35 7.63
C MET A 129 12.12 2.96 7.37
N GLY A 130 11.58 2.71 6.17
CA GLY A 130 10.95 1.45 5.80
C GLY A 130 9.54 1.27 6.36
N TYR A 131 8.83 2.35 6.70
CA TYR A 131 7.41 2.29 7.10
C TYR A 131 6.45 2.40 5.91
N ALA A 132 6.96 2.85 4.77
CA ALA A 132 6.26 3.00 3.51
C ALA A 132 7.10 2.54 2.33
N HIS A 133 6.46 2.44 1.17
CA HIS A 133 7.10 2.34 -0.14
C HIS A 133 6.70 3.52 -1.02
N ALA A 134 7.57 3.89 -1.96
CA ALA A 134 7.29 4.87 -2.99
C ALA A 134 6.13 4.38 -3.87
N MET A 135 5.29 5.31 -4.29
CA MET A 135 4.11 4.98 -5.09
C MET A 135 3.73 6.13 -6.02
N SER A 136 3.53 5.80 -7.30
CA SER A 136 2.62 6.49 -8.21
C SER A 136 1.37 5.64 -8.39
N ILE A 137 0.24 6.29 -8.71
CA ILE A 137 -1.03 5.58 -8.91
C ILE A 137 -1.15 4.95 -10.30
N ASP A 138 -0.24 5.32 -11.20
CA ASP A 138 -0.21 5.00 -12.63
C ASP A 138 1.07 4.24 -13.02
N ASP A 139 1.29 4.09 -14.33
CA ASP A 139 2.46 3.38 -14.88
C ASP A 139 3.78 4.17 -14.77
N ASN A 140 3.73 5.45 -14.40
CA ASN A 140 4.93 6.27 -14.33
C ASN A 140 5.75 5.89 -13.09
N PRO A 141 7.09 5.96 -13.12
CA PRO A 141 7.88 5.85 -11.91
C PRO A 141 7.43 6.86 -10.84
N ALA A 142 7.54 6.48 -9.58
CA ALA A 142 7.41 7.41 -8.47
C ALA A 142 8.51 8.49 -8.53
N ARG A 143 8.35 9.53 -7.71
CA ARG A 143 9.28 10.65 -7.64
C ARG A 143 10.73 10.15 -7.40
N PRO A 144 11.74 10.60 -8.17
CA PRO A 144 13.09 10.06 -8.09
C PRO A 144 13.70 10.08 -6.68
N GLU A 145 13.45 11.13 -5.91
CA GLU A 145 13.92 11.26 -4.52
C GLU A 145 13.31 10.21 -3.59
N LEU A 146 12.07 9.79 -3.83
CA LEU A 146 11.40 8.75 -3.07
C LEU A 146 11.88 7.36 -3.49
N VAL A 147 12.13 7.16 -4.79
CA VAL A 147 12.74 5.91 -5.30
C VAL A 147 14.14 5.70 -4.72
N GLU A 148 14.94 6.76 -4.61
CA GLU A 148 16.26 6.68 -3.97
C GLU A 148 16.14 6.35 -2.48
N ALA A 149 15.22 7.00 -1.75
CA ALA A 149 14.96 6.67 -0.36
C ALA A 149 14.52 5.20 -0.16
N GLN A 150 13.70 4.68 -1.08
CA GLN A 150 13.26 3.28 -1.08
C GLN A 150 14.43 2.33 -1.32
N ARG A 151 15.26 2.62 -2.33
CA ARG A 151 16.46 1.83 -2.64
C ARG A 151 17.40 1.76 -1.44
N GLU A 152 17.60 2.87 -0.74
CA GLU A 152 18.38 2.88 0.50
C GLU A 152 17.73 1.98 1.56
N ALA A 153 16.42 2.12 1.80
CA ALA A 153 15.71 1.35 2.81
C ALA A 153 15.75 -0.16 2.53
N ILE A 154 15.61 -0.57 1.26
CA ILE A 154 15.73 -1.97 0.82
C ILE A 154 17.16 -2.47 1.04
N THR A 155 18.17 -1.71 0.58
CA THR A 155 19.58 -2.08 0.72
C THR A 155 19.98 -2.25 2.19
N LYS A 156 19.46 -1.39 3.06
CA LYS A 156 19.70 -1.43 4.50
C LYS A 156 18.73 -2.31 5.27
N ARG A 157 17.82 -3.02 4.58
CA ARG A 157 16.84 -3.95 5.17
C ARG A 157 16.03 -3.29 6.30
N ARG A 158 15.55 -2.07 6.08
CA ARG A 158 14.80 -1.30 7.08
C ARG A 158 13.30 -1.59 7.00
N GLY A 159 12.65 -1.59 8.17
CA GLY A 159 11.20 -1.70 8.30
C GLY A 159 10.66 -2.87 7.48
N ILE A 160 9.68 -2.62 6.59
CA ILE A 160 8.99 -3.64 5.80
C ILE A 160 9.95 -4.47 4.92
N TRP A 161 11.16 -3.98 4.65
CA TRP A 161 12.16 -4.65 3.81
C TRP A 161 13.09 -5.61 4.58
N ALA A 162 12.95 -5.71 5.91
CA ALA A 162 13.94 -6.43 6.73
C ALA A 162 14.06 -7.93 6.39
N HIS A 163 12.93 -8.57 6.06
CA HIS A 163 12.87 -10.00 5.71
C HIS A 163 12.79 -10.24 4.19
N GLY A 164 13.29 -9.29 3.40
CA GLY A 164 13.26 -9.32 1.94
C GLY A 164 12.30 -8.30 1.34
N ALA A 165 12.54 -7.98 0.06
CA ALA A 165 11.71 -7.09 -0.73
C ALA A 165 11.07 -7.90 -1.88
N PRO A 166 9.74 -8.02 -1.95
CA PRO A 166 9.10 -8.61 -3.11
C PRO A 166 9.25 -7.67 -4.31
N GLU A 167 9.20 -8.19 -5.54
CA GLU A 167 9.27 -7.34 -6.76
C GLU A 167 8.09 -6.37 -6.82
N PHE A 168 6.93 -6.80 -6.30
CA PHE A 168 5.74 -5.99 -6.14
C PHE A 168 5.18 -6.11 -4.72
N VAL A 169 4.84 -4.98 -4.12
CA VAL A 169 4.00 -4.92 -2.92
C VAL A 169 2.54 -5.00 -3.35
N LEU A 170 1.79 -5.93 -2.77
CA LEU A 170 0.34 -6.04 -2.94
C LEU A 170 -0.34 -5.08 -1.96
N THR A 171 -0.83 -3.95 -2.48
CA THR A 171 -1.30 -2.81 -1.66
C THR A 171 -2.81 -2.79 -1.47
N SER A 172 -3.59 -3.27 -2.44
CA SER A 172 -5.03 -3.41 -2.28
C SER A 172 -5.57 -4.67 -2.94
N LEU A 173 -6.58 -5.25 -2.30
CA LEU A 173 -7.41 -6.31 -2.84
C LEU A 173 -8.80 -5.75 -3.12
N HIS A 174 -9.35 -6.14 -4.27
CA HIS A 174 -10.73 -5.84 -4.63
C HIS A 174 -11.38 -7.14 -5.09
N SER A 175 -12.48 -7.54 -4.45
CA SER A 175 -13.20 -8.74 -4.86
C SER A 175 -14.18 -8.44 -6.01
N LYS A 176 -14.56 -9.45 -6.80
CA LYS A 176 -15.43 -9.28 -7.98
C LYS A 176 -16.73 -8.50 -7.71
N GLU A 177 -17.33 -8.68 -6.55
CA GLU A 177 -18.55 -7.99 -6.13
C GLU A 177 -18.38 -6.49 -5.88
N GLU A 178 -17.15 -6.02 -5.72
CA GLU A 178 -16.86 -4.58 -5.59
C GLU A 178 -16.93 -3.87 -6.94
N ASP A 179 -16.94 -4.61 -8.07
CA ASP A 179 -17.18 -4.04 -9.40
C ASP A 179 -18.67 -3.81 -9.65
N VAL A 180 -19.21 -2.77 -9.00
CA VAL A 180 -20.61 -2.38 -9.12
C VAL A 180 -20.92 -1.64 -10.42
N ASP A 181 -19.91 -1.04 -11.05
CA ASP A 181 -20.04 -0.20 -12.23
C ASP A 181 -19.62 -0.90 -13.54
N GLY A 182 -19.15 -2.15 -13.46
CA GLY A 182 -18.76 -2.96 -14.62
C GLY A 182 -17.47 -2.49 -15.29
N HIS A 183 -16.55 -1.87 -14.54
CA HIS A 183 -15.25 -1.39 -15.02
C HIS A 183 -14.15 -2.46 -14.92
N GLY A 184 -14.48 -3.63 -14.38
CA GLY A 184 -13.56 -4.72 -14.13
C GLY A 184 -12.88 -4.59 -12.77
N THR A 185 -12.67 -5.73 -12.13
CA THR A 185 -11.99 -5.82 -10.83
C THR A 185 -10.49 -6.02 -10.99
N TYR A 186 -9.69 -5.38 -10.13
CA TYR A 186 -8.26 -5.61 -10.07
C TYR A 186 -7.72 -5.47 -8.65
N ASN A 187 -6.68 -6.22 -8.33
CA ASN A 187 -5.80 -5.96 -7.20
C ASN A 187 -4.72 -4.95 -7.61
N ARG A 188 -4.22 -4.14 -6.66
CA ARG A 188 -3.12 -3.21 -6.95
C ARG A 188 -1.79 -3.77 -6.50
N LEU A 189 -0.85 -3.81 -7.43
CA LEU A 189 0.56 -4.09 -7.20
C LEU A 189 1.34 -2.79 -7.33
N VAL A 190 2.39 -2.60 -6.51
CA VAL A 190 3.30 -1.47 -6.61
C VAL A 190 4.74 -2.00 -6.68
N SER A 191 5.46 -1.60 -7.72
CA SER A 191 6.84 -2.03 -7.99
C SER A 191 7.78 -1.56 -6.88
N SER A 192 8.54 -2.49 -6.31
CA SER A 192 9.61 -2.18 -5.36
C SER A 192 10.85 -1.57 -6.04
N VAL A 193 10.91 -1.57 -7.38
CA VAL A 193 12.03 -1.02 -8.14
C VAL A 193 11.92 0.50 -8.29
N ASP A 194 10.73 0.99 -8.63
CA ASP A 194 10.52 2.38 -9.03
C ASP A 194 9.14 2.94 -8.61
N GLY A 195 8.33 2.18 -7.87
CA GLY A 195 7.07 2.65 -7.30
C GLY A 195 5.91 2.80 -8.27
N HIS A 196 6.00 2.34 -9.52
CA HIS A 196 4.85 2.35 -10.42
C HIS A 196 3.78 1.35 -9.99
N SER A 197 2.51 1.66 -10.29
CA SER A 197 1.39 0.76 -10.03
C SER A 197 1.13 -0.17 -11.22
N VAL A 198 0.73 -1.41 -10.92
CA VAL A 198 0.21 -2.38 -11.89
C VAL A 198 -1.17 -2.84 -11.44
N LYS A 199 -2.14 -2.85 -12.36
CA LYS A 199 -3.47 -3.41 -12.15
C LYS A 199 -3.40 -4.92 -12.42
N TRP A 200 -3.48 -5.73 -11.37
CA TRP A 200 -3.62 -7.18 -11.49
C TRP A 200 -5.10 -7.52 -11.62
N ARG A 201 -5.59 -7.55 -12.87
CA ARG A 201 -7.02 -7.78 -13.19
C ARG A 201 -7.41 -9.23 -12.91
N HIS A 202 -8.65 -9.44 -12.46
CA HIS A 202 -9.22 -10.76 -12.27
C HIS A 202 -10.74 -10.74 -12.21
N SER A 203 -11.35 -11.92 -12.26
CA SER A 203 -12.81 -12.13 -12.04
C SER A 203 -13.09 -12.96 -10.78
N THR A 204 -12.10 -13.11 -9.90
CA THR A 204 -12.21 -13.88 -8.66
C THR A 204 -13.06 -13.17 -7.61
N ARG A 205 -13.97 -13.93 -6.98
CA ARG A 205 -14.62 -13.55 -5.73
C ARG A 205 -13.81 -14.11 -4.57
N TYR A 206 -13.32 -13.25 -3.69
CA TYR A 206 -12.59 -13.62 -2.48
C TYR A 206 -13.57 -13.79 -1.32
N ALA A 207 -13.39 -14.83 -0.53
CA ALA A 207 -14.07 -14.98 0.75
C ALA A 207 -13.44 -14.06 1.82
N GLU A 208 -14.15 -13.83 2.93
CA GLU A 208 -13.57 -13.19 4.11
C GLU A 208 -12.39 -14.02 4.62
N CYS A 209 -11.25 -13.37 4.88
CA CYS A 209 -10.00 -13.96 5.33
C CYS A 209 -9.25 -14.83 4.31
N ASP A 210 -9.58 -14.75 3.02
CA ASP A 210 -8.80 -15.40 1.96
C ASP A 210 -7.38 -14.83 1.88
N ARG A 211 -6.38 -15.70 1.86
CA ARG A 211 -4.98 -15.33 1.61
C ARG A 211 -4.72 -15.27 0.11
N VAL A 212 -4.67 -14.06 -0.43
CA VAL A 212 -4.44 -13.79 -1.85
C VAL A 212 -2.97 -13.45 -2.05
N CYS A 213 -2.29 -14.18 -2.94
CA CYS A 213 -0.86 -14.00 -3.20
C CYS A 213 -0.62 -13.64 -4.67
N HIS A 214 0.20 -12.61 -4.89
CA HIS A 214 0.84 -12.43 -6.17
C HIS A 214 1.89 -13.53 -6.36
N TYR A 215 1.79 -14.30 -7.45
CA TYR A 215 2.72 -15.38 -7.73
C TYR A 215 3.81 -14.95 -8.70
N GLU A 216 5.02 -15.45 -8.47
CA GLU A 216 6.14 -15.35 -9.38
C GLU A 216 6.45 -16.72 -9.97
N TYR A 217 6.87 -16.74 -11.23
CA TYR A 217 7.21 -17.95 -11.97
C TYR A 217 8.67 -17.90 -12.36
N SER A 218 9.39 -19.01 -12.19
CA SER A 218 10.76 -19.12 -12.70
C SER A 218 10.77 -18.90 -14.22
N VAL A 219 11.77 -18.15 -14.71
CA VAL A 219 11.92 -17.85 -16.13
C VAL A 219 13.23 -18.44 -16.64
N ASP A 220 13.14 -19.20 -17.73
CA ASP A 220 14.31 -19.62 -18.51
C ASP A 220 14.57 -18.57 -19.61
N ALA A 221 15.74 -17.91 -19.52
CA ALA A 221 16.12 -16.86 -20.45
C ALA A 221 16.23 -17.35 -21.90
N ALA A 222 16.68 -18.59 -22.11
CA ALA A 222 16.82 -19.15 -23.45
C ALA A 222 15.44 -19.41 -24.09
N VAL A 223 14.49 -19.89 -23.30
CA VAL A 223 13.09 -20.05 -23.76
C VAL A 223 12.49 -18.71 -24.15
N VAL A 224 12.73 -17.64 -23.37
CA VAL A 224 12.26 -16.30 -23.73
C VAL A 224 12.88 -15.80 -25.04
N ASP A 225 14.17 -16.10 -25.29
CA ASP A 225 14.85 -15.72 -26.53
C ASP A 225 14.25 -16.44 -27.75
N GLU A 226 13.90 -17.72 -27.62
CA GLU A 226 13.19 -18.48 -28.66
C GLU A 226 11.77 -17.95 -28.89
N LEU A 227 11.05 -17.67 -27.79
CA LEU A 227 9.69 -17.12 -27.86
C LEU A 227 9.66 -15.73 -28.47
N LEU A 228 10.71 -14.92 -28.34
CA LEU A 228 10.79 -13.63 -29.03
C LEU A 228 10.73 -13.79 -30.54
N ILE A 229 11.46 -14.78 -31.09
CA ILE A 229 11.45 -15.07 -32.53
C ILE A 229 10.05 -15.54 -32.94
N ALA A 230 9.46 -16.47 -32.17
CA ALA A 230 8.13 -16.97 -32.43
C ALA A 230 7.05 -15.87 -32.35
N ALA A 231 7.12 -14.99 -31.36
CA ALA A 231 6.16 -13.91 -31.14
C ALA A 231 6.23 -12.86 -32.25
N LYS A 232 7.42 -12.58 -32.77
CA LYS A 232 7.59 -11.68 -33.92
C LYS A 232 7.17 -12.30 -35.26
N ALA A 233 7.10 -13.64 -35.34
CA ALA A 233 6.58 -14.34 -36.52
C ALA A 233 5.07 -14.63 -36.43
N ASP A 234 4.50 -14.62 -35.22
CA ASP A 234 3.07 -14.87 -35.00
C ASP A 234 2.23 -13.66 -35.47
N PRO A 235 1.28 -13.84 -36.41
CA PRO A 235 0.49 -12.74 -36.96
C PRO A 235 -0.46 -12.10 -35.93
N THR A 236 -0.75 -12.78 -34.82
CA THR A 236 -1.61 -12.26 -33.74
C THR A 236 -0.83 -11.50 -32.68
N ILE A 237 0.42 -11.89 -32.39
CA ILE A 237 1.24 -11.25 -31.35
C ILE A 237 2.18 -10.17 -31.92
N SER A 238 2.74 -10.40 -33.11
CA SER A 238 3.68 -9.47 -33.73
C SER A 238 3.18 -8.03 -33.85
N PRO A 239 1.88 -7.71 -34.07
CA PRO A 239 1.41 -6.33 -34.10
C PRO A 239 1.68 -5.56 -32.80
N PHE A 240 1.60 -6.23 -31.65
CA PHE A 240 1.87 -5.61 -30.34
C PHE A 240 3.36 -5.32 -30.12
N LEU A 241 4.24 -6.11 -30.74
CA LEU A 241 5.69 -6.02 -30.57
C LEU A 241 6.39 -5.25 -31.69
N ALA A 242 5.67 -4.89 -32.76
CA ALA A 242 6.25 -4.32 -33.98
C ALA A 242 6.97 -2.98 -33.74
N ALA A 243 6.44 -2.15 -32.85
CA ALA A 243 7.02 -0.85 -32.49
C ALA A 243 8.21 -0.96 -31.51
N LEU A 244 8.44 -2.14 -30.93
CA LEU A 244 9.45 -2.35 -29.90
C LEU A 244 10.77 -2.83 -30.47
N SER A 245 11.87 -2.36 -29.87
CA SER A 245 13.19 -2.96 -30.07
C SER A 245 13.16 -4.44 -29.65
N ASN A 246 14.08 -5.27 -30.15
CA ASN A 246 14.18 -6.66 -29.70
C ASN A 246 14.40 -6.74 -28.17
N ALA A 247 15.17 -5.81 -27.61
CA ALA A 247 15.41 -5.76 -26.17
C ALA A 247 14.12 -5.46 -25.39
N ASP A 248 13.33 -4.47 -25.82
CA ASP A 248 12.06 -4.13 -25.14
C ASP A 248 11.00 -5.22 -25.35
N ALA A 249 10.87 -5.78 -26.54
CA ALA A 249 9.96 -6.90 -26.78
C ALA A 249 10.33 -8.13 -25.93
N ARG A 250 11.62 -8.38 -25.73
CA ARG A 250 12.11 -9.42 -24.83
C ARG A 250 11.71 -9.14 -23.37
N THR A 251 11.78 -7.90 -22.89
CA THR A 251 11.36 -7.61 -21.52
C THR A 251 9.86 -7.78 -21.32
N VAL A 252 9.03 -7.47 -22.32
CA VAL A 252 7.58 -7.76 -22.29
C VAL A 252 7.33 -9.25 -22.07
N LEU A 253 7.97 -10.12 -22.88
CA LEU A 253 7.81 -11.56 -22.74
C LEU A 253 8.37 -12.10 -21.43
N TYR A 254 9.52 -11.57 -20.98
CA TYR A 254 10.15 -11.95 -19.72
C TYR A 254 9.26 -11.60 -18.52
N ASP A 255 8.74 -10.37 -18.47
CA ASP A 255 7.89 -9.92 -17.36
C ASP A 255 6.56 -10.68 -17.33
N PHE A 256 5.95 -10.95 -18.49
CA PHE A 256 4.78 -11.82 -18.55
C PHE A 256 5.10 -13.25 -18.08
N ALA A 257 6.24 -13.81 -18.52
CA ALA A 257 6.69 -15.12 -18.10
C ALA A 257 6.88 -15.20 -16.59
N LYS A 258 7.38 -14.13 -15.94
CA LYS A 258 7.65 -14.08 -14.50
C LYS A 258 6.40 -13.77 -13.67
N PHE A 259 5.56 -12.83 -14.11
CA PHE A 259 4.53 -12.22 -13.28
C PHE A 259 3.10 -12.41 -13.77
N ARG A 260 2.90 -12.84 -15.03
CA ARG A 260 1.59 -12.89 -15.70
C ARG A 260 0.89 -11.53 -15.78
N HIS A 261 1.67 -10.47 -16.04
CA HIS A 261 1.15 -9.16 -16.43
C HIS A 261 1.94 -8.63 -17.62
N ILE A 262 1.28 -7.85 -18.46
CA ILE A 262 1.94 -7.09 -19.53
C ILE A 262 2.53 -5.80 -18.95
N ASN A 263 3.83 -5.59 -19.17
CA ASN A 263 4.51 -4.39 -18.66
C ASN A 263 4.16 -3.12 -19.47
N ARG A 264 4.56 -1.97 -18.93
CA ARG A 264 4.24 -0.64 -19.48
C ARG A 264 4.89 -0.28 -20.83
N LYS A 265 5.68 -1.19 -21.44
CA LYS A 265 6.19 -1.00 -22.81
C LYS A 265 5.10 -1.16 -23.86
N ILE A 266 4.01 -1.85 -23.51
CA ILE A 266 2.81 -1.96 -24.32
C ILE A 266 1.82 -0.87 -23.89
N ALA A 267 1.14 -0.24 -24.85
CA ALA A 267 0.12 0.77 -24.58
C ALA A 267 -1.03 0.18 -23.74
N GLU A 268 -1.56 0.94 -22.77
CA GLU A 268 -2.53 0.42 -21.78
C GLU A 268 -3.76 -0.23 -22.44
N ASP A 269 -4.27 0.35 -23.52
CA ASP A 269 -5.43 -0.13 -24.29
C ASP A 269 -5.19 -1.43 -25.06
N GLN A 270 -3.93 -1.86 -25.18
CA GLN A 270 -3.54 -3.09 -25.87
C GLN A 270 -3.17 -4.24 -24.92
N ARG A 271 -2.98 -3.96 -23.62
CA ARG A 271 -2.42 -4.93 -22.67
C ARG A 271 -3.33 -6.13 -22.47
N ASP A 272 -4.63 -5.93 -22.28
CA ASP A 272 -5.56 -7.02 -22.02
C ASP A 272 -5.61 -8.01 -23.20
N SER A 273 -5.57 -7.51 -24.45
CA SER A 273 -5.54 -8.37 -25.63
C SER A 273 -4.24 -9.18 -25.75
N LEU A 274 -3.09 -8.59 -25.42
CA LEU A 274 -1.82 -9.31 -25.42
C LEU A 274 -1.74 -10.30 -24.24
N ASP A 275 -2.29 -9.95 -23.08
CA ASP A 275 -2.34 -10.79 -21.89
C ASP A 275 -3.11 -12.10 -22.17
N ASP A 276 -4.27 -12.03 -22.82
CA ASP A 276 -5.05 -13.20 -23.22
C ASP A 276 -4.24 -14.15 -24.14
N LEU A 277 -3.51 -13.59 -25.12
CA LEU A 277 -2.71 -14.36 -26.06
C LEU A 277 -1.52 -15.03 -25.38
N LEU A 278 -0.81 -14.32 -24.50
CA LEU A 278 0.33 -14.87 -23.78
C LEU A 278 -0.11 -15.82 -22.66
N THR A 279 -1.30 -15.64 -22.09
CA THR A 279 -1.91 -16.60 -21.17
C THR A 279 -2.20 -17.91 -21.87
N ALA A 280 -2.77 -17.88 -23.08
CA ALA A 280 -2.91 -19.09 -23.89
C ALA A 280 -1.57 -19.78 -24.20
N TRP A 281 -0.49 -19.00 -24.40
CA TRP A 281 0.86 -19.55 -24.55
C TRP A 281 1.37 -20.21 -23.26
N ALA A 282 1.13 -19.61 -22.10
CA ALA A 282 1.48 -20.17 -20.81
C ALA A 282 0.72 -21.46 -20.51
N ASP A 283 -0.59 -21.49 -20.78
CA ASP A 283 -1.44 -22.68 -20.60
C ASP A 283 -1.02 -23.83 -21.51
N ALA A 284 -0.50 -23.51 -22.70
CA ALA A 284 0.10 -24.47 -23.62
C ALA A 284 1.55 -24.88 -23.24
N GLY A 285 2.09 -24.36 -22.15
CA GLY A 285 3.44 -24.70 -21.65
C GLY A 285 4.59 -24.07 -22.44
N LYS A 286 4.33 -23.04 -23.27
CA LYS A 286 5.36 -22.44 -24.14
C LYS A 286 6.49 -21.75 -23.38
N PHE A 287 6.22 -21.25 -22.17
CA PHE A 287 7.23 -20.63 -21.29
C PHE A 287 8.08 -21.66 -20.53
N GLY A 288 8.02 -22.94 -20.92
CA GLY A 288 8.81 -24.02 -20.34
C GLY A 288 8.32 -24.47 -18.97
N ALA A 289 9.15 -25.24 -18.28
CA ALA A 289 8.86 -25.69 -16.92
C ALA A 289 9.01 -24.53 -15.93
N GLN A 290 7.89 -23.99 -15.48
CA GLN A 290 7.88 -22.86 -14.56
C GLN A 290 7.52 -23.31 -13.14
N LYS A 291 8.41 -23.02 -12.18
CA LYS A 291 8.14 -23.18 -10.76
C LYS A 291 7.43 -21.94 -10.25
N ARG A 292 6.25 -22.13 -9.67
CA ARG A 292 5.48 -21.07 -9.00
C ARG A 292 5.98 -20.84 -7.57
N THR A 293 6.17 -19.58 -7.19
CA THR A 293 6.52 -19.15 -5.83
C THR A 293 5.63 -17.99 -5.40
N GLU A 294 5.40 -17.85 -4.10
CA GLU A 294 4.66 -16.71 -3.55
C GLU A 294 5.56 -15.47 -3.49
N GLY A 295 5.05 -14.33 -3.98
CA GLY A 295 5.62 -13.00 -3.79
C GLY A 295 4.98 -12.32 -2.58
N ALA A 296 4.33 -11.17 -2.80
CA ALA A 296 3.52 -10.51 -1.77
C ALA A 296 2.12 -11.10 -1.65
N CYS A 297 1.70 -11.38 -0.42
CA CYS A 297 0.38 -11.87 -0.07
C CYS A 297 -0.36 -10.87 0.81
N MET A 298 -1.68 -10.92 0.74
CA MET A 298 -2.58 -10.10 1.55
C MET A 298 -3.84 -10.89 1.92
N LEU A 299 -4.33 -10.74 3.15
CA LEU A 299 -5.64 -11.25 3.55
C LEU A 299 -6.75 -10.34 3.02
N HIS A 300 -7.71 -10.92 2.31
CA HIS A 300 -8.92 -10.22 1.88
C HIS A 300 -9.90 -10.06 3.05
N VAL A 301 -10.31 -8.81 3.31
CA VAL A 301 -11.40 -8.52 4.25
C VAL A 301 -12.34 -7.49 3.63
N PRO A 302 -13.66 -7.79 3.53
CA PRO A 302 -14.67 -6.82 3.08
C PRO A 302 -14.63 -5.53 3.90
N PHE A 303 -14.87 -4.39 3.26
CA PHE A 303 -14.67 -3.07 3.88
C PHE A 303 -15.49 -2.89 5.18
N ASP A 304 -16.73 -3.35 5.21
CA ASP A 304 -17.64 -3.30 6.36
C ASP A 304 -17.21 -4.19 7.54
N ARG A 305 -16.22 -5.07 7.31
CA ARG A 305 -15.67 -6.01 8.29
C ARG A 305 -14.25 -5.64 8.75
N ARG A 306 -13.69 -4.51 8.29
CA ARG A 306 -12.33 -4.05 8.65
C ARG A 306 -12.25 -3.35 10.01
N PHE A 307 -13.34 -2.74 10.47
CA PHE A 307 -13.35 -1.83 11.61
C PHE A 307 -14.50 -2.12 12.59
N GLY A 308 -14.40 -1.59 13.82
CA GLY A 308 -15.46 -1.67 14.83
C GLY A 308 -15.66 -3.05 15.46
N GLY A 309 -16.78 -3.24 16.16
CA GLY A 309 -17.10 -4.49 16.89
C GLY A 309 -17.45 -5.68 15.98
N GLY A 310 -17.76 -5.42 14.71
CA GLY A 310 -18.05 -6.45 13.70
C GLY A 310 -16.83 -6.88 12.88
N LYS A 311 -15.62 -6.68 13.42
CA LYS A 311 -14.37 -6.99 12.72
C LYS A 311 -14.29 -8.48 12.31
N ALA A 312 -13.75 -8.78 11.14
CA ALA A 312 -13.48 -10.14 10.68
C ALA A 312 -12.55 -10.90 11.66
N GLU A 313 -12.75 -12.22 11.79
CA GLU A 313 -12.02 -13.03 12.77
C GLU A 313 -10.50 -13.03 12.53
N CYS A 314 -10.03 -13.05 11.28
CA CYS A 314 -8.61 -12.97 10.96
C CYS A 314 -7.93 -11.64 11.31
N LEU A 315 -8.70 -10.62 11.72
CA LEU A 315 -8.15 -9.33 12.15
C LEU A 315 -8.20 -9.13 13.67
N LYS A 316 -8.67 -10.13 14.43
CA LYS A 316 -8.82 -10.08 15.89
C LYS A 316 -7.59 -10.62 16.61
#